data_AF-B3CT49-F1
#
_entry.id   AF-B3CT49-F1
#
_cell.length_a   1.000
_cell.length_b   1.000
_cell.length_c   1.000
_cell.angle_alpha   90.00
_cell.angle_beta   90.00
_cell.angle_gamma   90.00
#
_symmetry.space_group_name_H-M   'P 1'
#
loop_
_entity.id
_entity.type
_entity.pdbx_description
1 polymer ?
#
loop_
_entity_poly.entity_id
_entity_poly.type
_entity_poly.pdbx_seq_one_letter_code
_entity_poly.pdbx_strand_id
1 'polypeptide(L)'
;MVGTKAYAELFRVVRNNNCQLILAGDEKQLASIERGGMFEMLSNIFGSHVLTDIRRQSENWSREVAMKFAESNILSGITLLRQNNCVKFDNTLQDSMSKLIYNWSLSKFKPHEKLVITVRNKDVD
;
A
#
# COMPACT_ATOMS: atom_id res chain seq x y z
N MET A 1 5.20 -8.40 6.19
CA MET A 1 6.56 -8.60 5.66
C MET A 1 7.28 -9.71 6.42
N VAL A 2 8.18 -10.43 5.75
CA VAL A 2 8.97 -11.53 6.33
C VAL A 2 10.18 -10.96 7.08
N GLY A 3 10.38 -11.36 8.33
CA GLY A 3 11.53 -10.97 9.15
C GLY A 3 12.82 -11.71 8.77
N THR A 4 13.97 -11.15 9.12
CA THR A 4 15.29 -11.72 8.74
C THR A 4 15.50 -13.15 9.23
N LYS A 5 14.99 -13.53 10.41
CA LYS A 5 15.11 -14.90 10.94
C LYS A 5 14.37 -15.91 10.06
N ALA A 6 13.18 -15.57 9.59
CA ALA A 6 12.40 -16.41 8.69
C ALA A 6 13.10 -16.55 7.33
N TYR A 7 13.72 -15.49 6.82
CA TYR A 7 14.55 -15.58 5.61
C TYR A 7 15.75 -16.51 5.78
N ALA A 8 16.45 -16.46 6.92
CA ALA A 8 17.59 -17.35 7.18
C ALA A 8 17.17 -18.83 7.15
N GLU A 9 16.06 -19.18 7.79
CA GLU A 9 15.53 -20.54 7.75
C GLU A 9 15.06 -20.94 6.35
N LEU A 10 14.40 -20.05 5.61
CA LEU A 10 13.99 -20.29 4.23
C LEU A 10 15.20 -20.64 3.35
N PHE A 11 16.28 -19.86 3.44
CA PHE A 11 17.49 -20.12 2.66
C PHE A 11 18.18 -21.41 3.04
N ARG A 12 18.20 -21.77 4.34
CA ARG A 12 18.73 -23.06 4.81
C ARG A 12 17.96 -24.23 4.19
N VAL A 13 16.63 -24.17 4.19
CA VAL A 13 15.78 -25.23 3.62
C VAL A 13 15.96 -25.33 2.11
N VAL A 14 15.96 -24.20 1.39
CA VAL A 14 16.17 -24.16 -0.06
C VAL A 14 17.51 -24.78 -0.45
N ARG A 15 18.58 -24.41 0.27
CA ARG A 15 19.94 -24.95 0.03
C ARG A 15 19.99 -26.46 0.28
N ASN A 16 19.41 -26.94 1.37
CA ASN A 16 19.44 -28.36 1.73
C ASN A 16 18.65 -29.26 0.77
N ASN A 17 17.72 -28.69 0.00
CA ASN A 17 16.87 -29.42 -0.94
C ASN A 17 17.20 -29.08 -2.40
N ASN A 18 18.32 -28.39 -2.67
CA ASN A 18 18.75 -28.00 -4.02
C ASN A 18 17.66 -27.30 -4.85
N CYS A 19 16.85 -26.45 -4.20
CA CYS A 19 15.75 -25.74 -4.85
C CYS A 19 16.18 -24.38 -5.41
N GLN A 20 15.42 -23.87 -6.37
CA GLN A 20 15.48 -22.46 -6.76
C GLN A 20 14.44 -21.65 -5.97
N LEU A 21 14.81 -20.43 -5.56
CA LEU A 21 13.93 -19.54 -4.81
C LEU A 21 13.61 -18.30 -5.64
N ILE A 22 12.31 -18.06 -5.85
CA ILE A 22 11.79 -16.84 -6.45
C ILE A 22 11.03 -16.08 -5.36
N LEU A 23 11.42 -14.84 -5.12
CA LEU A 23 10.75 -13.95 -4.16
C LEU A 23 9.85 -12.97 -4.92
N ALA A 24 8.65 -12.74 -4.39
CA ALA A 24 7.71 -11.75 -4.91
C ALA A 24 7.17 -10.92 -3.74
N GLY A 25 7.10 -9.61 -3.93
CA GLY A 25 6.75 -8.66 -2.88
C GLY A 25 6.81 -7.22 -3.39
N ASP A 26 6.54 -6.29 -2.50
CA ASP A 26 6.59 -4.85 -2.74
C ASP A 26 7.43 -4.23 -1.62
N GLU A 27 8.58 -3.68 -1.98
CA GLU A 27 9.53 -3.06 -1.04
C GLU A 27 8.97 -1.78 -0.40
N LYS A 28 7.98 -1.14 -1.03
CA LYS A 28 7.36 0.12 -0.57
C LYS A 28 6.17 -0.11 0.35
N GLN A 29 5.75 -1.36 0.57
CA GLN A 29 4.76 -1.67 1.59
C GLN A 29 5.29 -1.40 3.00
N LEU A 30 4.39 -1.34 3.98
CA LEU A 30 4.76 -1.12 5.37
C LEU A 30 5.77 -2.18 5.83
N ALA A 31 6.89 -1.70 6.37
CA ALA A 31 7.96 -2.52 6.90
C ALA A 31 7.43 -3.59 7.86
N SER A 32 8.14 -4.73 7.95
CA SER A 32 7.85 -5.68 9.03
C SER A 32 7.96 -4.97 10.38
N ILE A 33 7.18 -5.42 11.35
CA ILE A 33 7.32 -4.99 12.75
C ILE A 33 8.70 -5.41 13.30
N GLU A 34 9.26 -6.52 12.79
CA GLU A 34 10.63 -6.95 13.07
C GLU A 34 11.67 -6.21 12.20
N ARG A 35 12.97 -6.42 12.49
CA ARG A 35 14.06 -5.96 11.58
C ARG A 35 13.82 -6.52 10.17
N GLY A 36 13.44 -5.63 9.24
CA GLY A 36 13.08 -5.93 7.86
C GLY A 36 14.15 -5.47 6.85
N GLY A 37 13.74 -5.27 5.59
CA GLY A 37 14.59 -4.73 4.52
C GLY A 37 15.34 -5.78 3.68
N MET A 38 15.28 -7.07 4.04
CA MET A 38 15.95 -8.14 3.28
C MET A 38 15.43 -8.24 1.84
N PHE A 39 14.13 -8.04 1.60
CA PHE A 39 13.57 -8.14 0.24
C PHE A 39 14.17 -7.07 -0.69
N GLU A 40 14.22 -5.81 -0.26
CA GLU A 40 14.82 -4.70 -1.00
C GLU A 40 16.32 -4.96 -1.25
N MET A 41 17.05 -5.38 -0.22
CA MET A 41 18.47 -5.70 -0.32
C MET A 41 18.75 -6.83 -1.33
N LEU A 42 17.96 -7.90 -1.32
CA LEU A 42 18.10 -9.02 -2.25
C LEU A 42 17.76 -8.60 -3.69
N SER A 43 16.70 -7.80 -3.86
CA SER A 43 16.34 -7.21 -5.16
C SER A 43 17.49 -6.39 -5.75
N ASN A 44 18.17 -5.58 -4.92
CA ASN A 44 19.31 -4.78 -5.35
C ASN A 44 20.55 -5.60 -5.68
N ILE A 45 20.80 -6.70 -4.96
CA ILE A 45 21.99 -7.56 -5.17
C ILE A 45 21.83 -8.48 -6.38
N PHE A 46 20.67 -9.15 -6.48
CA PHE A 46 20.44 -10.19 -7.49
C PHE A 46 19.72 -9.67 -8.74
N GLY A 47 19.28 -8.41 -8.71
CA GLY A 47 18.37 -7.87 -9.71
C GLY A 47 16.94 -8.35 -9.48
N SER A 48 16.00 -7.67 -10.13
CA SER A 48 14.58 -8.01 -10.08
C SER A 48 13.86 -7.57 -11.34
N HIS A 49 12.66 -8.10 -11.52
CA HIS A 49 11.72 -7.62 -12.52
C HIS A 49 10.56 -6.90 -11.82
N VAL A 50 10.31 -5.66 -12.24
CA VAL A 50 9.23 -4.83 -11.69
C VAL A 50 7.99 -5.01 -12.54
N LEU A 51 6.87 -5.35 -11.90
CA LEU A 51 5.56 -5.40 -12.55
C LEU A 51 4.96 -3.99 -12.58
N THR A 52 4.78 -3.43 -13.78
CA THR A 52 4.27 -2.06 -13.98
C THR A 52 2.80 -2.00 -14.40
N ASP A 53 2.21 -3.14 -14.78
CA ASP A 53 0.83 -3.21 -15.27
C ASP A 53 -0.20 -3.12 -14.13
N ILE A 54 -0.95 -2.01 -14.11
CA ILE A 54 -1.99 -1.76 -13.12
C ILE A 54 -3.32 -2.37 -13.59
N ARG A 55 -3.79 -3.40 -12.88
CA ARG A 55 -5.04 -4.11 -13.19
C ARG A 55 -6.24 -3.72 -12.32
N ARG A 56 -6.01 -3.16 -11.13
CA ARG A 56 -7.08 -2.84 -10.16
C ARG A 56 -7.88 -1.60 -10.56
N GLN A 57 -7.21 -0.61 -11.12
CA GLN A 57 -7.80 0.65 -11.56
C GLN A 57 -8.27 0.53 -13.01
N SER A 58 -9.56 0.83 -13.27
CA SER A 58 -10.15 0.84 -14.61
C SER A 58 -9.82 2.14 -15.37
N GLU A 59 -9.92 3.28 -14.68
CA GLU A 59 -9.75 4.61 -15.28
C GLU A 59 -8.27 5.00 -15.40
N ASN A 60 -7.89 5.61 -16.53
CA ASN A 60 -6.51 6.03 -16.79
C ASN A 60 -5.97 6.98 -15.71
N TRP A 61 -6.76 7.98 -15.29
CA TRP A 61 -6.35 8.93 -14.25
C TRP A 61 -6.08 8.22 -12.91
N SER A 62 -6.84 7.18 -12.60
CA SER A 62 -6.69 6.43 -11.34
C SER A 62 -5.45 5.53 -11.35
N ARG A 63 -5.08 4.99 -12.52
CA ARG A 63 -3.79 4.32 -12.72
C ARG A 63 -2.63 5.30 -12.57
N GLU A 64 -2.76 6.50 -13.12
CA GLU A 64 -1.74 7.54 -13.00
C GLU A 64 -1.53 7.95 -11.52
N VAL A 65 -2.61 8.13 -10.75
CA VAL A 65 -2.52 8.37 -9.30
C VAL A 65 -1.71 7.26 -8.60
N ALA A 66 -2.02 6.00 -8.88
CA ALA A 66 -1.29 4.87 -8.29
C ALA A 66 0.19 4.87 -8.68
N MET A 67 0.51 5.19 -9.93
CA MET A 67 1.90 5.31 -10.40
C MET A 67 2.64 6.46 -9.69
N LYS A 68 2.03 7.65 -9.58
CA LYS A 68 2.63 8.79 -8.89
C LYS A 68 2.95 8.46 -7.43
N PHE A 69 2.08 7.74 -6.73
CA PHE A 69 2.38 7.29 -5.36
C PHE A 69 3.45 6.21 -5.31
N ALA A 70 3.45 5.27 -6.26
CA ALA A 70 4.52 4.27 -6.37
C ALA A 70 5.88 4.93 -6.61
N GLU A 71 5.94 6.06 -7.32
CA GLU A 71 7.16 6.85 -7.58
C GLU A 71 7.51 7.86 -6.47
N SER A 72 6.78 7.85 -5.35
CA SER A 72 6.92 8.84 -4.26
C SER A 72 6.63 10.30 -4.68
N ASN A 73 5.96 10.52 -5.82
CA ASN A 73 5.50 11.83 -6.27
C ASN A 73 4.14 12.19 -5.65
N ILE A 74 4.16 12.41 -4.33
CA ILE A 74 2.95 12.58 -3.51
C ILE A 74 2.12 13.78 -3.97
N LEU A 75 2.77 14.92 -4.25
CA LEU A 75 2.08 16.15 -4.63
C LEU A 75 1.26 15.97 -5.92
N SER A 76 1.85 15.33 -6.94
CA SER A 76 1.15 15.09 -8.21
C SER A 76 -0.02 14.11 -8.02
N GLY A 77 0.18 13.05 -7.23
CA GLY A 77 -0.88 12.08 -6.93
C GLY A 77 -2.08 12.73 -6.20
N ILE A 78 -1.82 13.56 -5.18
CA ILE A 78 -2.87 14.30 -4.47
C ILE A 78 -3.56 15.32 -5.38
N THR A 79 -2.80 15.99 -6.26
CA THR A 79 -3.37 16.95 -7.23
C THR A 79 -4.33 16.25 -8.19
N LEU A 80 -3.96 15.09 -8.73
CA LEU A 80 -4.83 14.28 -9.59
C LEU A 80 -6.08 13.78 -8.86
N LEU A 81 -5.95 13.32 -7.61
CA LEU A 81 -7.11 12.97 -6.78
C LEU A 81 -8.05 14.16 -6.60
N ARG A 82 -7.51 15.36 -6.35
CA ARG A 82 -8.32 16.59 -6.20
C ARG A 82 -9.05 16.95 -7.49
N GLN A 83 -8.37 16.89 -8.63
CA GLN A 83 -8.97 17.14 -9.96
C GLN A 83 -10.12 16.18 -10.27
N ASN A 84 -10.05 14.95 -9.74
CA ASN A 84 -11.08 13.93 -9.88
C ASN A 84 -12.06 13.86 -8.70
N ASN A 85 -12.21 14.95 -7.93
CA ASN A 85 -13.16 15.06 -6.80
C ASN A 85 -12.99 14.00 -5.69
N CYS A 86 -11.81 13.40 -5.58
CA CYS A 86 -11.47 12.37 -4.60
C CYS A 86 -10.85 12.93 -3.31
N VAL A 87 -10.66 14.25 -3.22
CA VAL A 87 -10.18 14.95 -2.01
C VAL A 87 -11.22 15.98 -1.59
N LYS A 88 -11.65 15.92 -0.33
CA LYS A 88 -12.56 16.90 0.27
C LYS A 88 -11.88 17.54 1.47
N PHE A 89 -12.10 18.84 1.63
CA PHE A 89 -11.63 19.62 2.76
C PHE A 89 -12.85 20.22 3.46
N ASP A 90 -12.84 20.17 4.79
CA ASP A 90 -13.81 20.87 5.63
C ASP A 90 -13.08 21.80 6.59
N ASN A 91 -13.82 22.74 7.19
CA ASN A 91 -13.23 23.81 8.00
C ASN A 91 -12.60 23.30 9.30
N THR A 92 -13.13 22.22 9.85
CA THR A 92 -12.65 21.62 11.10
C THR A 92 -12.47 20.12 10.97
N LEU A 93 -11.64 19.55 11.85
CA LEU A 93 -11.49 18.10 11.97
C LEU A 93 -12.83 17.42 12.29
N GLN A 94 -13.61 18.01 13.20
CA GLN A 94 -14.91 17.49 13.59
C GLN A 94 -15.91 17.48 12.42
N ASP A 95 -15.94 18.54 11.62
CA ASP A 95 -16.78 18.59 10.41
C ASP A 95 -16.35 17.52 9.40
N SER A 96 -15.04 17.40 9.18
CA SER A 96 -14.46 16.39 8.26
C SER A 96 -14.87 14.98 8.68
N MET A 97 -14.72 14.64 9.96
CA MET A 97 -15.10 13.33 10.51
C MET A 97 -16.60 13.09 10.40
N SER A 98 -17.42 14.07 10.81
CA SER A 98 -18.88 13.93 10.76
C SER A 98 -19.37 13.70 9.33
N LYS A 99 -18.86 14.46 8.36
CA LYS A 99 -19.20 14.28 6.93
C LYS A 99 -18.65 12.99 6.35
N LEU A 100 -17.46 12.54 6.76
CA LEU A 100 -16.89 11.26 6.34
C LEU A 100 -17.80 10.09 6.78
N ILE A 101 -18.18 10.05 8.06
CA ILE A 101 -19.05 9.00 8.61
C ILE A 101 -20.44 9.06 7.98
N TYR A 102 -21.00 10.25 7.77
CA TYR A 102 -22.27 10.42 7.06
C TYR A 102 -22.21 9.91 5.62
N ASN A 103 -21.16 10.25 4.86
CA ASN A 103 -20.98 9.73 3.50
C ASN A 103 -20.78 8.21 3.49
N TRP A 104 -20.06 7.67 4.47
CA TRP A 104 -19.88 6.23 4.63
C TRP A 104 -21.19 5.50 4.92
N SER A 105 -22.08 6.08 5.75
CA SER A 105 -23.38 5.48 6.08
C SER A 105 -24.35 5.51 4.90
N LEU A 106 -24.32 6.56 4.09
CA LEU A 106 -25.13 6.67 2.86
C LEU A 106 -24.63 5.83 1.69
N SER A 107 -23.39 5.34 1.76
CA SER A 107 -22.79 4.58 0.67
C SER A 107 -23.53 3.26 0.41
N LYS A 108 -23.86 3.02 -0.86
CA LYS A 108 -24.57 1.83 -1.36
C LYS A 108 -23.81 0.51 -1.20
N PHE A 109 -22.51 0.56 -0.92
CA PHE A 109 -21.67 -0.62 -0.73
C PHE A 109 -21.96 -1.27 0.63
N LYS A 110 -21.81 -2.61 0.68
CA LYS A 110 -22.00 -3.37 1.91
C LYS A 110 -20.94 -2.99 2.95
N PRO A 111 -21.20 -3.14 4.26
CA PRO A 111 -20.24 -2.76 5.29
C PRO A 111 -18.83 -3.33 5.09
N HIS A 112 -18.71 -4.59 4.65
CA HIS A 112 -17.41 -5.24 4.40
C HIS A 112 -16.68 -4.76 3.13
N GLU A 113 -17.34 -3.97 2.29
CA GLU A 113 -16.78 -3.36 1.08
C GLU A 113 -16.31 -1.92 1.34
N LYS A 114 -16.50 -1.40 2.56
CA LYS A 114 -16.19 -0.01 2.93
C LYS A 114 -15.19 0.01 4.07
N LEU A 115 -14.15 0.82 3.93
CA LEU A 115 -13.11 0.97 4.94
C LEU A 115 -12.81 2.45 5.19
N VAL A 116 -12.68 2.80 6.47
CA VAL A 116 -12.11 4.08 6.91
C VAL A 116 -10.77 3.75 7.58
N ILE A 117 -9.71 4.45 7.18
CA ILE A 117 -8.35 4.23 7.70
C ILE A 117 -7.88 5.53 8.36
N THR A 118 -7.21 5.39 9.49
CA THR A 118 -6.52 6.48 10.18
C THR A 118 -5.14 6.00 10.62
N VAL A 119 -4.29 6.92 11.09
CA VAL A 119 -2.89 6.64 11.42
C VAL A 119 -2.73 6.02 12.80
N ARG A 120 -3.54 6.43 13.79
CA ARG A 120 -3.37 6.00 15.20
C ARG A 120 -4.63 5.29 15.68
N ASN A 121 -4.47 4.29 16.55
CA ASN A 121 -5.60 3.56 17.15
C ASN A 121 -6.55 4.49 17.92
N LYS A 122 -6.00 5.49 18.63
CA LYS A 122 -6.83 6.49 19.34
C LYS A 122 -7.74 7.34 18.44
N ASP A 123 -7.50 7.33 17.13
CA ASP A 123 -8.33 8.02 16.14
C ASP A 123 -9.39 7.06 15.52
N VAL A 124 -9.35 5.77 15.86
CA VAL A 124 -10.32 4.73 15.48
C VAL A 124 -11.40 4.57 16.54
N ASP A 125 -10.97 4.52 17.80
CA ASP A 125 -11.81 4.37 19.00
C ASP A 125 -12.65 5.63 19.29
#